data_AF-A0A925JYN3-F1
#
_entry.id   AF-A0A925JYN3-F1
#
_cell.length_a   1.000
_cell.length_b   1.000
_cell.length_c   1.000
_cell.angle_alpha   90.00
_cell.angle_beta   90.00
_cell.angle_gamma   90.00
#
_symmetry.space_group_name_H-M   'P 1'
#
loop_
_entity.id
_entity.type
_entity.pdbx_description
1 polymer ?
#
loop_
_entity_poly.entity_id
_entity_poly.type
_entity_poly.pdbx_seq_one_letter_code
_entity_poly.pdbx_strand_id
1 'polypeptide(L)'
;MDWRIFLTTFGVIFLAEMGDKTQLAAMTMAAQTKRPWTVFLAASLALACVSALGVVVGGTLGQYLPLVWIKRAAAVGFIVIGILILLDKF
;
A
#
# COMPACT_ATOMS: atom_id res chain seq x y z
N MET A 1 3.08 6.18 -26.46
CA MET A 1 3.03 5.35 -25.23
C MET A 1 3.18 3.91 -25.63
N ASP A 2 4.16 3.19 -25.07
CA ASP A 2 4.35 1.77 -25.33
C ASP A 2 3.22 0.96 -24.68
N TRP A 3 2.14 0.73 -25.44
CA TRP A 3 0.93 0.05 -24.96
C TRP A 3 1.22 -1.36 -24.40
N ARG A 4 2.27 -2.00 -24.92
CA ARG A 4 2.76 -3.30 -24.41
C ARG A 4 3.26 -3.19 -22.97
N ILE A 5 4.06 -2.16 -22.66
CA ILE A 5 4.61 -1.93 -21.32
C ILE A 5 3.50 -1.57 -20.35
N PHE A 6 2.54 -0.76 -20.78
CA PHE A 6 1.38 -0.39 -19.97
C PHE A 6 0.56 -1.63 -19.56
N LEU A 7 0.16 -2.46 -20.52
CA LEU A 7 -0.67 -3.64 -20.26
C LEU A 7 0.06 -4.70 -19.44
N THR A 8 1.35 -4.93 -19.68
CA THR A 8 2.13 -5.90 -18.91
C THR A 8 2.32 -5.44 -17.46
N THR A 9 2.67 -4.16 -17.27
CA THR A 9 2.87 -3.58 -15.93
C THR A 9 1.55 -3.56 -15.16
N PHE A 10 0.47 -3.10 -15.79
CA PHE A 10 -0.86 -3.10 -15.21
C PHE A 10 -1.29 -4.52 -14.84
N GLY A 11 -1.17 -5.49 -15.75
CA GLY A 11 -1.55 -6.87 -15.51
C GLY A 11 -0.80 -7.51 -14.35
N VAL A 12 0.52 -7.34 -14.27
CA VAL A 12 1.35 -7.88 -13.19
C VAL A 12 1.00 -7.26 -11.85
N ILE A 13 0.94 -5.93 -11.77
CA ILE A 13 0.62 -5.23 -10.51
C ILE A 13 -0.81 -5.55 -10.07
N PHE A 14 -1.76 -5.53 -11.00
CA PHE A 14 -3.14 -5.88 -10.72
C PHE A 14 -3.25 -7.29 -10.13
N LEU A 15 -2.62 -8.29 -10.76
CA LEU A 15 -2.65 -9.65 -10.23
C LEU A 15 -1.96 -9.77 -8.87
N ALA A 16 -0.84 -9.08 -8.67
CA ALA A 16 -0.09 -9.10 -7.42
C ALA A 16 -0.85 -8.46 -6.25
N GLU A 17 -1.63 -7.42 -6.53
CA GLU A 17 -2.40 -6.66 -5.53
C GLU A 17 -3.82 -7.20 -5.34
N MET A 18 -4.33 -8.05 -6.24
CA MET A 18 -5.69 -8.58 -6.16
C MET A 18 -5.86 -9.52 -4.96
N GLY A 19 -6.80 -9.15 -4.08
CA GLY A 19 -7.11 -9.94 -2.88
C GLY A 19 -6.33 -9.53 -1.63
N ASP A 20 -5.64 -8.39 -1.64
CA ASP A 20 -5.02 -7.87 -0.42
C ASP A 20 -6.07 -7.59 0.69
N LYS A 21 -5.60 -7.63 1.95
CA LYS A 21 -6.41 -7.38 3.15
C LYS A 21 -7.20 -6.07 3.06
N THR A 22 -6.61 -5.03 2.46
CA THR A 22 -7.28 -3.74 2.26
C THR A 22 -8.49 -3.84 1.31
N GLN A 23 -8.40 -4.64 0.25
CA GLN A 23 -9.51 -4.87 -0.69
C GLN A 23 -10.63 -5.70 -0.05
N LEU A 24 -10.28 -6.74 0.72
CA LEU A 24 -11.26 -7.52 1.47
C LEU A 24 -11.99 -6.66 2.52
N ALA A 25 -11.28 -5.77 3.21
CA ALA A 25 -11.89 -4.81 4.13
C ALA A 25 -12.84 -3.84 3.41
N ALA A 26 -12.48 -3.32 2.24
CA ALA A 26 -13.35 -2.46 1.45
C ALA A 26 -14.61 -3.21 0.94
N MET A 27 -14.46 -4.45 0.47
CA MET A 27 -15.58 -5.29 0.01
C MET A 27 -16.54 -5.62 1.15
N THR A 28 -16.02 -5.99 2.33
CA THR A 28 -16.86 -6.26 3.51
C THR A 28 -17.59 -5.02 3.99
N MET A 29 -16.93 -3.85 4.02
CA MET A 29 -17.57 -2.57 4.35
C MET A 29 -18.67 -2.19 3.35
N ALA A 30 -18.45 -2.43 2.04
CA ALA A 30 -19.45 -2.20 1.01
C ALA A 30 -20.67 -3.13 1.19
N ALA A 31 -20.44 -4.40 1.53
CA ALA A 31 -21.48 -5.38 1.80
C ALA A 31 -22.31 -5.02 3.06
N GLN A 32 -21.65 -4.60 4.14
CA GLN A 32 -22.32 -4.24 5.40
C GLN A 32 -23.12 -2.94 5.28
N THR A 33 -22.55 -1.91 4.64
CA THR A 33 -23.16 -0.57 4.58
C THR A 33 -24.21 -0.46 3.46
N LYS A 34 -24.22 -1.40 2.51
CA LYS A 34 -25.06 -1.38 1.29
C LYS A 34 -24.93 -0.10 0.46
N ARG A 35 -23.82 0.64 0.62
CA ARG A 35 -23.50 1.88 -0.10
C ARG A 35 -22.17 1.75 -0.85
N PRO A 36 -22.11 0.94 -1.92
CA PRO A 36 -20.85 0.59 -2.58
C PRO A 36 -20.11 1.82 -3.13
N TRP A 37 -20.83 2.80 -3.68
CA TRP A 37 -20.23 4.02 -4.23
C TRP A 37 -19.57 4.90 -3.17
N THR A 38 -20.18 5.02 -1.98
CA THR A 38 -19.59 5.78 -0.87
C THR A 38 -18.33 5.10 -0.34
N VAL A 39 -18.37 3.77 -0.19
CA VAL A 39 -17.20 2.99 0.25
C VAL A 39 -16.09 3.05 -0.78
N PHE A 40 -16.41 2.95 -2.07
CA PHE A 40 -15.46 3.09 -3.16
C PHE A 40 -14.74 4.45 -3.09
N LEU A 41 -15.49 5.55 -3.07
CA LEU A 41 -14.91 6.89 -3.00
C LEU A 41 -14.06 7.10 -1.75
N ALA A 42 -14.54 6.64 -0.59
CA ALA A 42 -13.80 6.76 0.67
C ALA A 42 -12.50 5.96 0.64
N ALA A 43 -12.53 4.70 0.18
CA ALA A 43 -11.35 3.84 0.07
C ALA A 43 -10.35 4.40 -0.94
N SER A 44 -10.81 4.85 -2.11
CA SER A 44 -9.95 5.47 -3.13
C SER A 44 -9.30 6.77 -2.62
N LEU A 45 -10.05 7.64 -1.93
CA LEU A 45 -9.51 8.85 -1.33
C LEU A 45 -8.50 8.52 -0.23
N ALA A 46 -8.80 7.58 0.65
CA ALA A 46 -7.87 7.15 1.69
C ALA A 46 -6.55 6.61 1.09
N LEU A 47 -6.64 5.77 0.05
CA LEU A 47 -5.48 5.22 -0.64
C LEU A 47 -4.66 6.33 -1.33
N ALA A 48 -5.32 7.28 -2.00
CA ALA A 48 -4.65 8.41 -2.61
C ALA A 48 -3.95 9.29 -1.57
N CYS A 49 -4.61 9.59 -0.45
CA CYS A 49 -4.04 10.37 0.65
C CYS A 49 -2.82 9.71 1.27
N VAL A 50 -2.90 8.42 1.64
CA VAL A 50 -1.76 7.72 2.25
C VAL A 50 -0.59 7.60 1.28
N SER A 51 -0.87 7.38 -0.01
CA SER A 51 0.17 7.33 -1.05
C SER A 51 0.83 8.70 -1.24
N ALA A 52 0.04 9.78 -1.30
CA ALA A 52 0.55 11.14 -1.41
C ALA A 52 1.42 11.51 -0.20
N LEU A 53 0.98 11.19 1.02
CA LEU A 53 1.78 11.38 2.23
C LEU A 53 3.07 10.55 2.17
N GLY A 54 3.01 9.30 1.74
CA GLY A 54 4.17 8.44 1.55
C GLY A 54 5.19 9.03 0.58
N VAL A 55 4.73 9.59 -0.54
CA VAL A 55 5.60 10.25 -1.54
C VAL A 55 6.20 11.54 -0.98
N VAL A 56 5.42 12.37 -0.29
CA VAL A 56 5.92 13.63 0.31
C VAL A 56 6.96 13.33 1.38
N VAL A 57 6.65 12.43 2.32
CA VAL A 57 7.57 12.07 3.41
C VAL A 57 8.79 11.32 2.87
N GLY A 58 8.59 10.33 2.00
CA GLY A 58 9.70 9.57 1.41
C GLY A 58 10.60 10.43 0.53
N GLY A 59 10.02 11.32 -0.26
CA GLY A 59 10.75 12.26 -1.13
C GLY A 59 11.54 13.29 -0.33
N THR A 60 10.94 13.88 0.70
CA THR A 60 11.64 14.83 1.58
C THR A 60 12.76 14.15 2.36
N LEU A 61 12.51 13.00 3.01
CA LEU A 61 13.55 12.26 3.72
C LEU A 61 14.69 11.82 2.79
N GLY A 62 14.38 11.44 1.55
CA GLY A 62 15.37 11.07 0.54
C GLY A 62 16.29 12.21 0.11
N GLN A 63 15.89 13.47 0.30
CA GLN A 63 16.75 14.64 0.03
C GLN A 63 17.74 14.91 1.17
N TYR A 64 17.37 14.60 2.41
CA TYR A 64 18.19 14.89 3.59
C TYR A 64 19.01 13.70 4.09
N LEU A 65 18.59 12.46 3.79
CA LEU A 65 19.21 11.24 4.28
C LEU A 65 19.76 10.38 3.14
N PRO A 66 20.96 9.80 3.30
CA PRO A 66 21.45 8.82 2.34
C PRO A 66 20.51 7.63 2.25
N LEU A 67 20.20 7.20 1.02
CA LEU A 67 19.26 6.11 0.72
C LEU A 67 19.56 4.79 1.46
N VAL A 68 20.83 4.57 1.80
CA VAL A 68 21.30 3.41 2.59
C VAL A 68 20.64 3.36 3.96
N TRP A 69 20.50 4.50 4.65
CA TRP A 69 19.89 4.57 5.97
C TRP A 69 18.39 4.30 5.92
N ILE A 70 17.70 4.85 4.91
CA ILE A 70 16.27 4.60 4.69
C ILE A 70 16.02 3.10 4.44
N LYS A 71 16.84 2.46 3.59
CA LYS A 71 16.73 1.02 3.33
C LYS A 71 17.01 0.17 4.58
N ARG A 72 18.03 0.52 5.37
CA ARG A 72 18.35 -0.18 6.62
C ARG A 72 17.22 -0.06 7.64
N ALA A 73 16.65 1.14 7.80
CA ALA A 73 15.51 1.37 8.67
C ALA A 73 14.29 0.54 8.25
N ALA A 74 13.98 0.50 6.95
CA ALA A 74 12.91 -0.33 6.41
C ALA A 74 13.15 -1.82 6.69
N ALA A 75 14.37 -2.33 6.42
CA ALA A 75 14.73 -3.73 6.67
C ALA A 75 14.58 -4.11 8.15
N VAL A 76 15.08 -3.28 9.07
CA VAL A 76 14.92 -3.49 10.51
C VAL A 76 13.43 -3.48 10.89
N GLY A 77 12.64 -2.54 10.36
CA GLY A 77 11.20 -2.50 10.58
C GLY A 77 10.49 -3.78 10.14
N PHE A 78 10.81 -4.29 8.94
CA PHE A 78 10.27 -5.56 8.45
C PHE A 78 10.66 -6.75 9.33
N ILE A 79 11.91 -6.81 9.80
CA ILE A 79 12.36 -7.88 10.71
C ILE A 79 11.60 -7.81 12.04
N VAL A 80 11.47 -6.61 12.62
CA VAL A 80 10.74 -6.42 13.88
C VAL A 80 9.28 -6.85 13.74
N ILE A 81 8.58 -6.39 12.69
CA ILE A 81 7.19 -6.80 12.42
C ILE A 81 7.12 -8.32 12.21
N GLY A 82 8.03 -8.90 11.44
CA GLY A 82 8.07 -10.35 11.21
C GLY A 82 8.24 -11.15 12.50
N ILE A 83 9.11 -10.70 13.40
CA ILE A 83 9.30 -11.32 14.72
C ILE A 83 8.04 -11.17 15.58
N LEU A 84 7.41 -10.00 15.60
CA LEU A 84 6.18 -9.76 16.38
C LEU A 84 5.04 -10.68 15.92
N ILE A 85 4.88 -10.85 14.60
CA ILE A 85 3.90 -11.79 14.01
C ILE A 85 4.25 -13.23 14.40
N LEU A 86 5.53 -13.62 14.34
CA LEU A 86 5.96 -14.98 14.68
C LEU A 86 5.75 -15.32 16.16
N LEU A 87 5.77 -14.31 17.04
CA LEU A 87 5.51 -14.44 18.47
C LEU A 87 4.03 -14.27 18.83
N ASP A 88 3.12 -14.17 17.84
CA ASP A 88 1.67 -13.97 18.03
C ASP A 88 1.34 -12.78 18.93
N LYS A 89 2.19 -11.74 18.89
CA LYS A 89 2.09 -10.55 19.74
C LYS A 89 1.28 -9.43 19.08
N PHE A 90 0.56 -9.76 18.02
CA PHE A 90 -0.18 -8.89 17.11
C PHE A 90 -1.39 -9.63 16.56
#